data_AF-A0A258B049-F1
#
_entry.id   AF-A0A258B049-F1
#
_cell.length_a   1.000
_cell.length_b   1.000
_cell.length_c   1.000
_cell.angle_alpha   90.00
_cell.angle_beta   90.00
_cell.angle_gamma   90.00
#
_symmetry.space_group_name_H-M   'P 1'
#
loop_
_entity.id
_entity.type
_entity.pdbx_description
1 polymer ?
#
loop_
_entity_poly.entity_id
_entity_poly.type
_entity_poly.pdbx_seq_one_letter_code
_entity_poly.pdbx_strand_id
1 'polypeptide(L)'
;DPKPLLNKYDGQSLPDSIVGDAKFAFLQKDSATVMGTSRVFKKHGQCGMEISDLLPQIATCADDIALVRSMHTTQFNHLPGQLMLNCGEARLGRPSVGSWLTYGLGNLSQELPSYVVMVSKGRGLPGGSSTWSSGFLPSSYSGVMFRNGTSPVLNLNNPDGISPEMQSASIRALNDLNRLQHQHIGDPEIAARINSYELAFRMQSAAPELVDLSGESQATLDAYGVNRIEPPIKSNLGGIGNYQTFSRQCLNARRMVERGVRFVNIIHASWDHHSSLDPQLAHNCQMVDQPIAALLKDLKQRGLLDTTLVVWGSEFGRTALGENRKGFKKVTGRDHHPYAFSLWMAGGGIKGGQVYGETDDFAWHVARDPVSIHDFHATILNLFGLDHNKLSYRFQGLDFRLTGVNPAKVVKSLLA
;
A
#
# COMPACT_ATOMS: atom_id res chain seq x y z
N ASP A 1 12.51 8.61 -11.30
CA ASP A 1 12.76 8.79 -12.73
C ASP A 1 13.76 9.93 -12.90
N PRO A 2 15.04 9.67 -13.24
CA PRO A 2 16.04 10.72 -13.37
C PRO A 2 15.74 11.59 -14.58
N LYS A 3 15.51 12.89 -14.38
CA LYS A 3 15.22 13.87 -15.43
C LYS A 3 16.27 14.98 -15.45
N PRO A 4 17.33 14.86 -16.25
CA PRO A 4 18.39 15.88 -16.31
C PRO A 4 17.87 17.28 -16.69
N LEU A 5 16.83 17.35 -17.53
CA LEU A 5 16.23 18.63 -17.91
C LEU A 5 15.55 19.31 -16.72
N LEU A 6 15.02 18.57 -15.75
CA LEU A 6 14.47 19.14 -14.52
C LEU A 6 15.49 20.01 -13.78
N ASN A 7 16.75 19.55 -13.71
CA ASN A 7 17.83 20.31 -13.07
C ASN A 7 18.36 21.44 -13.94
N LYS A 8 18.41 21.24 -15.26
CA LYS A 8 18.84 22.27 -16.22
C LYS A 8 17.91 23.49 -16.21
N TYR A 9 16.61 23.26 -16.08
CA TYR A 9 15.58 24.30 -16.10
C TYR A 9 15.13 24.74 -14.70
N ASP A 10 15.85 24.35 -13.64
CA ASP A 10 15.51 24.76 -12.26
C ASP A 10 15.34 26.28 -12.16
N GLY A 11 14.24 26.71 -11.52
CA GLY A 11 13.87 28.11 -11.38
C GLY A 11 13.25 28.78 -12.62
N GLN A 12 13.14 28.07 -13.75
CA GLN A 12 12.50 28.59 -14.98
C GLN A 12 11.04 28.14 -15.08
N SER A 13 10.22 28.88 -15.84
CA SER A 13 8.84 28.45 -16.14
C SER A 13 8.84 27.23 -17.05
N LEU A 14 7.91 26.30 -16.80
CA LEU A 14 7.67 25.17 -17.70
C LEU A 14 6.80 25.66 -18.88
N PRO A 15 7.10 25.29 -20.14
CA PRO A 15 6.33 25.74 -21.29
C PRO A 15 4.84 25.39 -21.19
N ASP A 16 3.97 26.31 -21.60
CA ASP A 16 2.51 26.11 -21.61
C ASP A 16 2.09 24.89 -22.44
N SER A 17 2.86 24.55 -23.48
CA SER A 17 2.64 23.35 -24.29
C SER A 17 2.79 22.04 -23.51
N ILE A 18 3.53 22.06 -22.39
CA ILE A 18 3.69 20.91 -21.49
C ILE A 18 2.65 20.97 -20.37
N VAL A 19 2.45 22.15 -19.76
CA VAL A 19 1.53 22.31 -18.62
C VAL A 19 0.08 22.07 -19.04
N GLY A 20 -0.34 22.60 -20.19
CA GLY A 20 -1.69 22.44 -20.73
C GLY A 20 -2.78 22.80 -19.72
N ASP A 21 -3.84 22.00 -19.68
CA ASP A 21 -5.00 22.17 -18.78
C ASP A 21 -4.87 21.42 -17.45
N ALA A 22 -3.63 21.15 -17.00
CA ALA A 22 -3.36 20.47 -15.75
C ALA A 22 -4.06 21.15 -14.56
N LYS A 23 -4.69 20.33 -13.71
CA LYS A 23 -5.35 20.78 -12.49
C LYS A 23 -4.41 20.65 -11.31
N PHE A 24 -4.35 21.69 -10.50
CA PHE A 24 -3.50 21.77 -9.30
C PHE A 24 -4.35 21.94 -8.05
N ALA A 25 -3.87 21.43 -6.91
CA ALA A 25 -4.57 21.57 -5.64
C ALA A 25 -4.25 22.92 -4.97
N PHE A 26 -3.01 23.38 -5.08
CA PHE A 26 -2.52 24.57 -4.38
C PHE A 26 -1.59 25.47 -5.22
N LEU A 27 -0.99 24.92 -6.28
CA LEU A 27 -0.02 25.60 -7.12
C LEU A 27 -0.66 26.71 -7.98
N GLN A 28 0.01 27.85 -8.07
CA GLN A 28 -0.37 28.96 -8.94
C GLN A 28 0.35 28.83 -10.29
N LYS A 29 -0.35 28.27 -11.27
CA LYS A 29 0.16 27.89 -12.60
C LYS A 29 1.05 28.97 -13.23
N ASP A 30 0.56 30.20 -13.32
CA ASP A 30 1.20 31.28 -14.10
C ASP A 30 2.54 31.77 -13.54
N SER A 31 2.82 31.48 -12.26
CA SER A 31 4.05 31.92 -11.58
C SER A 31 4.87 30.76 -11.02
N ALA A 32 4.48 29.53 -11.34
CA ALA A 32 5.18 28.34 -10.88
C ALA A 32 6.41 28.09 -11.74
N THR A 33 7.51 27.71 -11.09
CA THR A 33 8.77 27.39 -11.75
C THR A 33 9.12 25.92 -11.54
N VAL A 34 9.88 25.37 -12.48
CA VAL A 34 10.48 24.05 -12.36
C VAL A 34 11.32 24.01 -11.08
N MET A 35 11.12 22.94 -10.30
CA MET A 35 11.92 22.65 -9.13
C MET A 35 12.80 21.45 -9.45
N GLY A 36 14.11 21.67 -9.46
CA GLY A 36 15.13 20.65 -9.61
C GLY A 36 15.17 19.68 -8.43
N THR A 37 16.13 18.76 -8.49
CA THR A 37 16.43 17.81 -7.43
C THR A 37 17.93 17.69 -7.23
N SER A 38 18.36 17.73 -5.96
CA SER A 38 19.75 17.48 -5.55
C SER A 38 20.09 15.99 -5.46
N ARG A 39 19.11 15.10 -5.69
CA ARG A 39 19.28 13.65 -5.58
C ARG A 39 20.13 13.09 -6.70
N VAL A 40 20.94 12.11 -6.37
CA VAL A 40 21.79 11.39 -7.31
C VAL A 40 21.18 10.03 -7.59
N PHE A 41 21.08 9.68 -8.87
CA PHE A 41 20.61 8.37 -9.30
C PHE A 41 21.79 7.56 -9.81
N LYS A 42 21.90 6.32 -9.36
CA LYS A 42 22.96 5.39 -9.79
C LYS A 42 22.32 4.14 -10.36
N LYS A 43 23.01 3.51 -11.31
CA LYS A 43 22.61 2.21 -11.87
C LYS A 43 22.91 1.10 -10.86
N HIS A 44 21.95 0.22 -10.65
CA HIS A 44 22.05 -0.91 -9.73
C HIS A 44 21.57 -2.21 -10.39
N GLY A 45 22.06 -3.34 -9.87
CA GLY A 45 21.78 -4.66 -10.42
C GLY A 45 22.39 -4.90 -11.80
N GLN A 46 22.15 -6.09 -12.33
CA GLN A 46 22.47 -6.46 -13.70
C GLN A 46 21.57 -5.73 -14.71
N CYS A 47 20.33 -5.42 -14.32
CA CYS A 47 19.38 -4.65 -15.12
C CYS A 47 19.77 -3.18 -15.30
N GLY A 48 20.71 -2.65 -14.50
CA GLY A 48 21.14 -1.27 -14.56
C GLY A 48 20.07 -0.25 -14.17
N MET A 49 19.11 -0.65 -13.32
CA MET A 49 18.01 0.21 -12.87
C MET A 49 18.56 1.42 -12.12
N GLU A 50 18.08 2.61 -12.48
CA GLU A 50 18.48 3.85 -11.82
C GLU A 50 17.61 4.12 -10.58
N ILE A 51 18.25 4.08 -9.40
CA ILE A 51 17.61 4.29 -8.09
C ILE A 51 18.33 5.44 -7.37
N SER A 52 17.57 6.24 -6.61
CA SER A 52 18.10 7.37 -5.83
C SER A 52 19.02 6.90 -4.72
N ASP A 53 20.04 7.69 -4.44
CA ASP A 53 20.89 7.67 -3.25
C ASP A 53 20.14 7.66 -1.91
N LEU A 54 18.85 8.02 -1.87
CA LEU A 54 18.01 7.90 -0.67
C LEU A 54 17.54 6.47 -0.36
N LEU A 55 17.65 5.54 -1.31
CA LEU A 55 17.18 4.16 -1.17
C LEU A 55 18.30 3.12 -1.39
N PRO A 56 19.45 3.22 -0.69
CA PRO A 56 20.60 2.37 -0.94
C PRO A 56 20.36 0.88 -0.66
N GLN A 57 19.47 0.53 0.27
CA GLN A 57 19.18 -0.87 0.59
C GLN A 57 18.24 -1.49 -0.44
N ILE A 58 17.16 -0.80 -0.82
CA ILE A 58 16.25 -1.25 -1.89
C ILE A 58 17.00 -1.35 -3.22
N ALA A 59 17.97 -0.47 -3.46
CA ALA A 59 18.81 -0.55 -4.64
C ALA A 59 19.58 -1.88 -4.78
N THR A 60 19.86 -2.58 -3.68
CA THR A 60 20.46 -3.92 -3.73
C THR A 60 19.52 -5.02 -4.23
N CYS A 61 18.21 -4.72 -4.35
CA CYS A 61 17.17 -5.63 -4.84
C CYS A 61 16.74 -5.28 -6.28
N ALA A 62 17.49 -4.46 -7.02
CA ALA A 62 17.10 -3.96 -8.34
C ALA A 62 16.70 -5.06 -9.34
N ASP A 63 17.41 -6.19 -9.34
CA ASP A 63 17.13 -7.31 -10.24
C ASP A 63 15.87 -8.13 -9.86
N ASP A 64 15.35 -7.95 -8.66
CA ASP A 64 14.09 -8.56 -8.20
C ASP A 64 12.88 -7.65 -8.47
N ILE A 65 13.11 -6.40 -8.83
CA ILE A 65 12.08 -5.35 -8.91
C ILE A 65 11.70 -5.05 -10.37
N ALA A 66 10.39 -4.94 -10.61
CA ALA A 66 9.83 -4.29 -11.80
C ALA A 66 9.38 -2.87 -11.43
N LEU A 67 10.08 -1.86 -11.96
CA LEU A 67 9.75 -0.45 -11.75
C LEU A 67 8.80 0.03 -12.86
N VAL A 68 7.56 0.39 -12.51
CA VAL A 68 6.61 0.99 -13.44
C VAL A 68 6.73 2.51 -13.34
N ARG A 69 7.18 3.18 -14.42
CA ARG A 69 7.33 4.65 -14.45
C ARG A 69 6.14 5.39 -15.05
N SER A 70 5.27 4.66 -15.74
CA SER A 70 4.17 5.19 -16.54
C SER A 70 2.80 5.07 -15.87
N MET A 71 2.76 5.06 -14.53
CA MET A 71 1.47 5.06 -13.82
C MET A 71 0.78 6.39 -13.99
N HIS A 72 -0.53 6.38 -14.18
CA HIS A 72 -1.36 7.57 -14.14
C HIS A 72 -2.73 7.31 -13.49
N THR A 73 -3.33 8.38 -12.96
CA THR A 73 -4.66 8.36 -12.35
C THR A 73 -5.43 9.61 -12.77
N THR A 74 -6.73 9.64 -12.51
CA THR A 74 -7.58 10.81 -12.77
C THR A 74 -7.78 11.66 -11.51
N GLN A 75 -7.24 11.25 -10.37
CA GLN A 75 -7.51 11.84 -9.06
C GLN A 75 -6.30 12.62 -8.55
N PHE A 76 -6.49 13.91 -8.28
CA PHE A 76 -5.45 14.82 -7.80
C PHE A 76 -5.57 15.16 -6.30
N ASN A 77 -6.52 14.56 -5.59
CA ASN A 77 -6.74 14.77 -4.15
C ASN A 77 -6.59 13.45 -3.40
N HIS A 78 -6.07 13.51 -2.16
CA HIS A 78 -5.73 12.33 -1.38
C HIS A 78 -6.88 11.36 -1.17
N LEU A 79 -8.03 11.79 -0.64
CA LEU A 79 -9.16 10.88 -0.40
C LEU A 79 -9.61 10.14 -1.68
N PRO A 80 -9.97 10.82 -2.79
CA PRO A 80 -10.37 10.12 -4.00
C PRO A 80 -9.22 9.35 -4.67
N GLY A 81 -7.97 9.81 -4.57
CA GLY A 81 -6.80 9.08 -5.06
C GLY A 81 -6.56 7.78 -4.31
N GLN A 82 -6.66 7.80 -2.98
CA GLN A 82 -6.54 6.63 -2.12
C GLN A 82 -7.64 5.62 -2.39
N LEU A 83 -8.88 6.08 -2.59
CA LEU A 83 -9.99 5.21 -2.98
C LEU A 83 -9.79 4.65 -4.39
N MET A 84 -9.29 5.44 -5.36
CA MET A 84 -8.98 4.94 -6.69
C MET A 84 -7.94 3.83 -6.62
N LEU A 85 -6.80 4.07 -5.94
CA LEU A 85 -5.73 3.07 -5.79
C LEU A 85 -6.19 1.80 -5.09
N ASN A 86 -6.96 1.93 -4.00
CA ASN A 86 -7.32 0.76 -3.20
C ASN A 86 -8.62 0.09 -3.66
N CYS A 87 -9.56 0.80 -4.26
CA CYS A 87 -10.91 0.30 -4.55
C CYS A 87 -11.31 0.39 -6.03
N GLY A 88 -10.43 0.91 -6.90
CA GLY A 88 -10.68 1.07 -8.34
C GLY A 88 -11.70 2.16 -8.66
N GLU A 89 -12.11 2.96 -7.67
CA GLU A 89 -13.15 3.98 -7.79
C GLU A 89 -12.86 5.10 -6.78
N ALA A 90 -13.05 6.36 -7.19
CA ALA A 90 -12.75 7.53 -6.37
C ALA A 90 -13.83 7.87 -5.33
N ARG A 91 -14.99 7.22 -5.44
CA ARG A 91 -16.13 7.38 -4.53
C ARG A 91 -16.13 6.30 -3.45
N LEU A 92 -16.68 6.66 -2.29
CA LEU A 92 -16.85 5.76 -1.15
C LEU A 92 -17.81 4.60 -1.46
N GLY A 93 -17.71 3.53 -0.67
CA GLY A 93 -18.62 2.38 -0.70
C GLY A 93 -18.17 1.21 -1.59
N ARG A 94 -17.02 1.33 -2.25
CA ARG A 94 -16.46 0.26 -3.08
C ARG A 94 -15.54 -0.66 -2.29
N PRO A 95 -15.59 -1.98 -2.52
CA PRO A 95 -14.66 -2.92 -1.90
C PRO A 95 -13.24 -2.65 -2.33
N SER A 96 -12.31 -2.76 -1.39
CA SER A 96 -10.87 -2.65 -1.66
C SER A 96 -10.33 -3.86 -2.44
N VAL A 97 -9.13 -3.72 -3.02
CA VAL A 97 -8.40 -4.77 -3.74
C VAL A 97 -8.12 -5.96 -2.82
N GLY A 98 -7.82 -5.73 -1.54
CA GLY A 98 -7.66 -6.79 -0.54
C GLY A 98 -8.96 -7.56 -0.32
N SER A 99 -10.11 -6.86 -0.30
CA SER A 99 -11.43 -7.50 -0.20
C SER A 99 -11.77 -8.30 -1.45
N TRP A 100 -11.47 -7.81 -2.66
CA TRP A 100 -11.69 -8.57 -3.90
C TRP A 100 -10.82 -9.82 -3.99
N LEU A 101 -9.54 -9.72 -3.60
CA LEU A 101 -8.62 -10.85 -3.61
C LEU A 101 -9.04 -11.93 -2.59
N THR A 102 -9.43 -11.52 -1.38
CA THR A 102 -9.89 -12.48 -0.37
C THR A 102 -11.26 -13.07 -0.69
N TYR A 103 -12.13 -12.33 -1.36
CA TYR A 103 -13.37 -12.85 -1.93
C TYR A 103 -13.11 -13.91 -3.01
N GLY A 104 -12.20 -13.63 -3.95
CA GLY A 104 -11.89 -14.54 -5.05
C GLY A 104 -11.08 -15.78 -4.65
N LEU A 105 -10.18 -15.65 -3.66
CA LEU A 105 -9.23 -16.71 -3.28
C LEU A 105 -9.62 -17.46 -1.99
N GLY A 106 -10.58 -16.94 -1.23
CA GLY A 106 -10.91 -17.42 0.11
C GLY A 106 -9.77 -17.26 1.12
N ASN A 107 -9.90 -17.94 2.26
CA ASN A 107 -8.93 -17.91 3.36
C ASN A 107 -8.07 -19.18 3.37
N LEU A 108 -6.75 -19.04 3.56
CA LEU A 108 -5.87 -20.17 3.86
C LEU A 108 -5.57 -20.30 5.35
N SER A 109 -5.53 -19.18 6.07
CA SER A 109 -5.24 -19.18 7.49
C SER A 109 -6.48 -19.58 8.28
N GLN A 110 -6.33 -20.51 9.22
CA GLN A 110 -7.40 -20.81 10.16
C GLN A 110 -7.42 -19.83 11.33
N GLU A 111 -6.29 -19.18 11.64
CA GLU A 111 -6.12 -18.45 12.91
C GLU A 111 -6.02 -16.93 12.75
N LEU A 112 -5.73 -16.45 11.53
CA LEU A 112 -5.59 -15.03 11.22
C LEU A 112 -6.61 -14.57 10.15
N PRO A 113 -6.94 -13.26 10.13
CA PRO A 113 -7.74 -12.70 9.05
C PRO A 113 -7.03 -12.86 7.70
N SER A 114 -7.78 -13.08 6.63
CA SER A 114 -7.21 -13.12 5.27
C SER A 114 -6.68 -11.76 4.82
N TYR A 115 -7.24 -10.67 5.34
CA TYR A 115 -6.84 -9.30 5.02
C TYR A 115 -6.48 -8.54 6.30
N VAL A 116 -5.20 -8.24 6.46
CA VAL A 116 -4.66 -7.47 7.59
C VAL A 116 -4.16 -6.11 7.12
N VAL A 117 -4.42 -5.07 7.92
CA VAL A 117 -3.96 -3.70 7.67
C VAL A 117 -3.14 -3.21 8.85
N MET A 118 -1.95 -2.69 8.60
CA MET A 118 -1.08 -2.07 9.60
C MET A 118 -0.82 -0.62 9.20
N VAL A 119 -1.25 0.31 10.04
CA VAL A 119 -1.02 1.75 9.81
C VAL A 119 0.10 2.22 10.73
N SER A 120 1.16 2.79 10.16
CA SER A 120 2.23 3.41 10.94
C SER A 120 1.70 4.56 11.81
N LYS A 121 2.52 5.06 12.74
CA LYS A 121 2.13 6.21 13.57
C LYS A 121 1.93 7.45 12.67
N GLY A 122 1.22 8.45 13.19
CA GLY A 122 1.04 9.74 12.51
C GLY A 122 -0.41 10.10 12.20
N ARG A 123 -0.59 10.92 11.16
CA ARG A 123 -1.85 11.58 10.79
C ARG A 123 -2.96 10.61 10.34
N GLY A 124 -2.60 9.39 9.95
CA GLY A 124 -3.51 8.43 9.33
C GLY A 124 -3.89 8.83 7.90
N LEU A 125 -4.74 8.02 7.27
CA LEU A 125 -5.21 8.26 5.91
C LEU A 125 -6.43 9.18 5.87
N PRO A 126 -6.46 10.19 4.98
CA PRO A 126 -7.68 10.93 4.67
C PRO A 126 -8.88 10.05 4.32
N GLY A 127 -8.69 8.98 3.53
CA GLY A 127 -9.76 8.02 3.22
C GLY A 127 -10.17 7.09 4.38
N GLY A 128 -9.38 7.06 5.45
CA GLY A 128 -9.63 6.21 6.63
C GLY A 128 -9.85 4.74 6.27
N SER A 129 -10.73 4.08 7.04
CA SER A 129 -11.08 2.67 6.85
C SER A 129 -11.77 2.35 5.53
N SER A 130 -12.29 3.36 4.83
CA SER A 130 -12.87 3.17 3.50
C SER A 130 -11.86 2.63 2.48
N THR A 131 -10.56 2.83 2.73
CA THR A 131 -9.47 2.34 1.85
C THR A 131 -9.18 0.84 2.00
N TRP A 132 -9.72 0.17 3.03
CA TRP A 132 -9.62 -1.27 3.23
C TRP A 132 -10.96 -1.92 3.58
N SER A 133 -12.06 -1.24 3.24
CA SER A 133 -13.41 -1.72 3.50
C SER A 133 -13.82 -2.81 2.50
N SER A 134 -14.70 -3.72 2.94
CA SER A 134 -15.39 -4.66 2.05
C SER A 134 -16.47 -3.99 1.20
N GLY A 135 -16.85 -2.75 1.48
CA GLY A 135 -17.92 -2.07 0.75
C GLY A 135 -19.23 -2.85 0.82
N PHE A 136 -19.74 -3.27 -0.34
CA PHE A 136 -20.92 -4.13 -0.45
C PHE A 136 -20.64 -5.64 -0.43
N LEU A 137 -19.36 -6.06 -0.39
CA LEU A 137 -19.02 -7.46 -0.13
C LEU A 137 -19.28 -7.77 1.35
N PRO A 138 -19.58 -9.04 1.69
CA PRO A 138 -19.76 -9.46 3.08
C PRO A 138 -18.65 -8.96 4.00
N SER A 139 -19.02 -8.54 5.21
CA SER A 139 -18.10 -7.91 6.16
C SER A 139 -16.89 -8.78 6.54
N SER A 140 -16.97 -10.11 6.33
CA SER A 140 -15.85 -11.05 6.48
C SER A 140 -14.66 -10.77 5.56
N TYR A 141 -14.83 -10.00 4.48
CA TYR A 141 -13.76 -9.61 3.55
C TYR A 141 -13.17 -8.23 3.84
N SER A 142 -13.58 -7.57 4.93
CA SER A 142 -13.03 -6.28 5.32
C SER A 142 -11.61 -6.43 5.89
N GLY A 143 -10.76 -5.44 5.67
CA GLY A 143 -9.44 -5.40 6.28
C GLY A 143 -9.52 -5.26 7.80
N VAL A 144 -8.81 -6.12 8.52
CA VAL A 144 -8.70 -6.07 9.98
C VAL A 144 -7.45 -5.26 10.35
N MET A 145 -7.64 -4.16 11.07
CA MET A 145 -6.52 -3.31 11.49
C MET A 145 -5.76 -3.94 12.66
N PHE A 146 -4.47 -4.19 12.45
CA PHE A 146 -3.51 -4.55 13.49
C PHE A 146 -2.79 -3.28 13.95
N ARG A 147 -2.99 -2.96 15.22
CA ARG A 147 -2.42 -1.80 15.90
C ARG A 147 -0.96 -2.05 16.28
N ASN A 148 -0.25 -0.94 16.44
CA ASN A 148 1.13 -0.96 16.91
C ASN A 148 1.17 -1.29 18.41
N GLY A 149 2.02 -2.24 18.81
CA GLY A 149 2.21 -2.62 20.22
C GLY A 149 2.05 -4.12 20.47
N THR A 150 1.87 -4.48 21.74
CA THR A 150 1.74 -5.88 22.21
C THR A 150 0.32 -6.44 22.07
N SER A 151 -0.69 -5.57 21.98
CA SER A 151 -2.08 -5.96 21.72
C SER A 151 -2.49 -5.40 20.35
N PRO A 152 -2.28 -6.16 19.26
CA PRO A 152 -2.53 -5.66 17.91
C PRO A 152 -4.02 -5.53 17.60
N VAL A 153 -4.87 -6.29 18.28
CA VAL A 153 -6.32 -6.21 18.13
C VAL A 153 -6.96 -5.85 19.46
N LEU A 154 -7.85 -4.86 19.43
CA LEU A 154 -8.54 -4.40 20.61
C LEU A 154 -9.46 -5.47 21.18
N ASN A 155 -9.59 -5.47 22.52
CA ASN A 155 -10.55 -6.28 23.26
C ASN A 155 -10.46 -7.78 22.93
N LEU A 156 -9.25 -8.23 22.55
CA LEU A 156 -9.03 -9.61 22.19
C LEU A 156 -8.86 -10.50 23.42
N ASN A 157 -8.28 -9.97 24.50
CA ASN A 157 -8.07 -10.74 25.73
C ASN A 157 -9.40 -10.95 26.47
N ASN A 158 -9.55 -12.11 27.11
CA ASN A 158 -10.66 -12.36 28.02
C ASN A 158 -10.53 -11.45 29.26
N PRO A 159 -11.65 -10.94 29.79
CA PRO A 159 -11.65 -10.22 31.05
C PRO A 159 -11.34 -11.17 32.22
N ASP A 160 -10.88 -10.61 33.34
CA ASP A 160 -10.55 -11.36 34.55
C ASP A 160 -11.73 -12.23 35.01
N GLY A 161 -11.44 -13.49 35.33
CA GLY A 161 -12.45 -14.47 35.76
C GLY A 161 -13.14 -15.22 34.62
N ILE A 162 -12.87 -14.90 33.35
CA ILE A 162 -13.38 -15.67 32.19
C ILE A 162 -12.28 -16.58 31.65
N SER A 163 -12.46 -17.89 31.84
CA SER A 163 -11.54 -18.88 31.29
C SER A 163 -11.71 -19.05 29.77
N PRO A 164 -10.68 -19.52 29.04
CA PRO A 164 -10.81 -19.87 27.62
C PRO A 164 -11.97 -20.84 27.32
N GLU A 165 -12.25 -21.79 28.22
CA GLU A 165 -13.35 -22.75 28.11
C GLU A 165 -14.71 -22.07 28.24
N MET A 166 -14.86 -21.13 29.19
CA MET A 166 -16.07 -20.33 29.35
C MET A 166 -16.33 -19.45 28.12
N GLN A 167 -15.27 -18.83 27.59
CA GLN A 167 -15.36 -18.03 26.37
C GLN A 167 -15.76 -18.90 25.16
N SER A 168 -15.14 -20.06 25.01
CA SER A 168 -15.46 -21.02 23.94
C SER A 168 -16.92 -21.47 23.99
N ALA A 169 -17.42 -21.81 25.18
CA ALA A 169 -18.81 -22.19 25.39
C ALA A 169 -19.78 -21.04 25.05
N SER A 170 -19.44 -19.81 25.44
CA SER A 170 -20.24 -18.61 25.14
C SER A 170 -20.33 -18.34 23.64
N ILE A 171 -19.20 -18.41 22.94
CA ILE A 171 -19.15 -18.21 21.48
C ILE A 171 -19.93 -19.33 20.76
N ARG A 172 -19.82 -20.58 21.21
CA ARG A 172 -20.60 -21.69 20.65
C ARG A 172 -22.11 -21.44 20.78
N ALA A 173 -22.58 -21.08 21.97
CA ALA A 173 -23.99 -20.79 22.20
C ALA A 173 -24.50 -19.62 21.34
N LEU A 174 -23.74 -18.53 21.24
CA LEU A 174 -24.06 -17.39 20.37
C LEU A 174 -24.12 -17.81 18.89
N ASN A 175 -23.19 -18.65 18.45
CA ASN A 175 -23.16 -19.12 17.06
C ASN A 175 -24.31 -20.08 16.76
N ASP A 176 -24.73 -20.91 17.70
CA ASP A 176 -25.91 -21.77 17.53
C ASP A 176 -27.18 -20.92 17.34
N LEU A 177 -27.34 -19.85 18.13
CA LEU A 177 -28.44 -18.89 17.94
C LEU A 177 -28.36 -18.16 16.59
N ASN A 178 -27.17 -17.69 16.20
CA ASN A 178 -26.98 -17.06 14.89
C ASN A 178 -27.29 -18.03 13.74
N ARG A 179 -26.92 -19.32 13.85
CA ARG A 179 -27.23 -20.33 12.82
C ARG A 179 -28.74 -20.55 12.68
N LEU A 180 -29.47 -20.63 13.80
CA LEU A 180 -30.93 -20.72 13.78
C LEU A 180 -31.55 -19.51 13.07
N GLN A 181 -31.06 -18.31 13.39
CA GLN A 181 -31.53 -17.09 12.74
C GLN A 181 -31.17 -17.04 11.25
N HIS A 182 -29.97 -17.49 10.87
CA HIS A 182 -29.55 -17.57 9.47
C HIS A 182 -30.40 -18.55 8.68
N GLN A 183 -30.77 -19.70 9.24
CA GLN A 183 -31.69 -20.65 8.60
C GLN A 183 -33.08 -20.04 8.32
N HIS A 184 -33.52 -19.10 9.16
CA HIS A 184 -34.80 -18.42 8.98
C HIS A 184 -34.75 -17.26 7.99
N ILE A 185 -33.70 -16.42 8.06
CA ILE A 185 -33.60 -15.16 7.31
C ILE A 185 -32.81 -15.31 6.01
N GLY A 186 -31.78 -16.16 5.99
CA GLY A 186 -30.87 -16.34 4.86
C GLY A 186 -29.88 -15.19 4.63
N ASP A 187 -29.78 -14.21 5.55
CA ASP A 187 -28.88 -13.06 5.40
C ASP A 187 -27.40 -13.47 5.55
N PRO A 188 -26.54 -13.25 4.53
CA PRO A 188 -25.11 -13.52 4.60
C PRO A 188 -24.36 -12.79 5.72
N GLU A 189 -24.84 -11.64 6.20
CA GLU A 189 -24.19 -10.93 7.31
C GLU A 189 -24.29 -11.70 8.64
N ILE A 190 -25.29 -12.56 8.80
CA ILE A 190 -25.36 -13.44 9.98
C ILE A 190 -24.22 -14.48 9.93
N ALA A 191 -23.92 -15.02 8.74
CA ALA A 191 -22.79 -15.93 8.55
C ALA A 191 -21.45 -15.20 8.74
N ALA A 192 -21.32 -13.98 8.24
CA ALA A 192 -20.14 -13.14 8.47
C ALA A 192 -19.91 -12.87 9.96
N ARG A 193 -20.98 -12.65 10.73
CA ARG A 193 -20.93 -12.47 12.18
C ARG A 193 -20.44 -13.72 12.92
N ILE A 194 -20.94 -14.90 12.56
CA ILE A 194 -20.46 -16.19 13.11
C ILE A 194 -18.96 -16.32 12.86
N ASN A 195 -18.53 -16.11 11.60
CA ASN A 195 -17.12 -16.19 11.22
C ASN A 195 -16.26 -15.21 12.01
N SER A 196 -16.74 -13.98 12.24
CA SER A 196 -16.04 -12.97 13.02
C SER A 196 -15.84 -13.39 14.48
N TYR A 197 -16.84 -14.01 15.12
CA TYR A 197 -16.70 -14.47 16.51
C TYR A 197 -15.71 -15.64 16.63
N GLU A 198 -15.78 -16.60 15.71
CA GLU A 198 -14.86 -17.73 15.71
C GLU A 198 -13.42 -17.31 15.39
N LEU A 199 -13.24 -16.37 14.46
CA LEU A 199 -11.93 -15.81 14.16
C LEU A 199 -11.38 -15.04 15.35
N ALA A 200 -12.19 -14.19 16.01
CA ALA A 200 -11.77 -13.46 17.19
C ALA A 200 -11.30 -14.41 18.31
N PHE A 201 -12.00 -15.53 18.53
CA PHE A 201 -11.59 -16.55 19.49
C PHE A 201 -10.22 -17.15 19.16
N ARG A 202 -9.99 -17.55 17.90
CA ARG A 202 -8.69 -18.14 17.49
C ARG A 202 -7.55 -17.12 17.56
N MET A 203 -7.84 -15.86 17.24
CA MET A 203 -6.88 -14.77 17.32
C MET A 203 -6.39 -14.49 18.74
N GLN A 204 -7.15 -14.86 19.78
CA GLN A 204 -6.74 -14.64 21.19
C GLN A 204 -5.36 -15.24 21.50
N SER A 205 -5.03 -16.38 20.89
CA SER A 205 -3.72 -17.01 21.03
C SER A 205 -2.76 -16.63 19.90
N ALA A 206 -3.25 -16.60 18.65
CA ALA A 206 -2.40 -16.42 17.48
C ALA A 206 -1.87 -14.98 17.30
N ALA A 207 -2.65 -13.96 17.67
CA ALA A 207 -2.26 -12.56 17.44
C ALA A 207 -1.14 -12.08 18.37
N PRO A 208 -1.13 -12.39 19.69
CA PRO A 208 0.01 -12.07 20.56
C PRO A 208 1.31 -12.74 20.11
N GLU A 209 1.26 -14.02 19.76
CA GLU A 209 2.43 -14.80 19.30
C GLU A 209 2.93 -14.31 17.92
N LEU A 210 2.05 -13.80 17.05
CA LEU A 210 2.45 -13.18 15.79
C LEU A 210 3.33 -11.94 15.99
N VAL A 211 2.97 -11.07 16.95
CA VAL A 211 3.64 -9.77 17.16
C VAL A 211 4.79 -9.83 18.17
N ASP A 212 4.92 -10.96 18.87
CA ASP A 212 6.09 -11.24 19.68
C ASP A 212 7.28 -11.61 18.78
N LEU A 213 8.33 -10.81 18.90
CA LEU A 213 9.56 -10.94 18.13
C LEU A 213 10.71 -11.48 18.98
N SER A 214 10.46 -11.86 20.24
CA SER A 214 11.47 -12.37 21.17
C SER A 214 12.17 -13.64 20.67
N GLY A 215 11.48 -14.43 19.85
CA GLY A 215 12.02 -15.64 19.20
C GLY A 215 12.75 -15.40 17.87
N GLU A 216 12.78 -14.16 17.35
CA GLU A 216 13.50 -13.86 16.11
C GLU A 216 15.01 -13.74 16.37
N SER A 217 15.83 -14.18 15.42
CA SER A 217 17.28 -14.09 15.56
C SER A 217 17.75 -12.63 15.58
N GLN A 218 18.86 -12.35 16.29
CA GLN A 218 19.44 -11.01 16.29
C GLN A 218 19.77 -10.52 14.88
N ALA A 219 20.29 -11.39 14.02
CA ALA A 219 20.58 -11.07 12.62
C ALA A 219 19.32 -10.62 11.85
N THR A 220 18.16 -11.25 12.12
CA THR A 220 16.88 -10.85 11.53
C THR A 220 16.42 -9.51 12.07
N LEU A 221 16.47 -9.30 13.39
CA LEU A 221 16.11 -8.03 14.01
C LEU A 221 16.96 -6.86 13.49
N ASP A 222 18.26 -7.11 13.29
CA ASP A 222 19.21 -6.13 12.75
C ASP A 222 18.97 -5.88 11.26
N ALA A 223 18.70 -6.93 10.46
CA ALA A 223 18.40 -6.79 9.04
C ALA A 223 17.19 -5.87 8.80
N TYR A 224 16.09 -6.07 9.54
CA TYR A 224 14.91 -5.20 9.47
C TYR A 224 15.09 -3.85 10.18
N GLY A 225 16.10 -3.73 11.06
CA GLY A 225 16.32 -2.53 11.86
C GLY A 225 15.23 -2.31 12.91
N VAL A 226 14.74 -3.37 13.57
CA VAL A 226 13.65 -3.28 14.57
C VAL A 226 13.99 -2.33 15.73
N ASN A 227 15.27 -2.28 16.11
CA ASN A 227 15.78 -1.46 17.21
C ASN A 227 16.49 -0.18 16.73
N ARG A 228 16.35 0.19 15.45
CA ARG A 228 17.04 1.36 14.91
C ARG A 228 16.54 2.65 15.55
N ILE A 229 17.44 3.60 15.73
CA ILE A 229 17.11 4.91 16.31
C ILE A 229 16.53 5.79 15.20
N GLU A 230 15.36 6.39 15.47
CA GLU A 230 14.79 7.39 14.58
C GLU A 230 15.57 8.71 14.71
N PRO A 231 16.11 9.27 13.61
CA PRO A 231 16.72 10.58 13.63
C PRO A 231 15.69 11.66 14.03
N PRO A 232 16.11 12.69 14.79
CA PRO A 232 15.21 13.77 15.14
C PRO A 232 14.78 14.54 13.87
N ILE A 233 13.47 14.72 13.69
CA ILE A 233 12.90 15.57 12.65
C ILE A 233 11.93 16.58 13.28
N LYS A 234 11.97 17.83 12.81
CA LYS A 234 11.07 18.90 13.28
C LYS A 234 9.64 18.76 12.75
N SER A 235 9.34 17.74 11.95
CA SER A 235 8.04 17.53 11.31
C SER A 235 7.14 16.64 12.14
N ASN A 236 5.86 16.97 12.18
CA ASN A 236 4.79 16.21 12.83
C ASN A 236 3.94 15.41 11.82
N LEU A 237 4.23 15.47 10.52
CA LEU A 237 3.39 14.84 9.48
C LEU A 237 3.38 13.31 9.60
N GLY A 238 4.53 12.73 9.97
CA GLY A 238 4.66 11.28 10.17
C GLY A 238 4.42 10.81 11.60
N GLY A 239 4.50 11.65 12.63
CA GLY A 239 4.58 11.21 14.03
C GLY A 239 5.97 10.71 14.45
N ILE A 240 6.13 10.26 15.71
CA ILE A 240 7.42 9.83 16.31
C ILE A 240 7.42 8.31 16.56
N GLY A 241 8.58 7.67 16.40
CA GLY A 241 8.80 6.24 16.60
C GLY A 241 8.35 5.41 15.40
N ASN A 242 8.39 5.98 14.20
CA ASN A 242 8.00 5.32 12.96
C ASN A 242 9.05 4.34 12.46
N TYR A 243 10.33 4.58 12.74
CA TYR A 243 11.39 3.71 12.27
C TYR A 243 11.22 2.29 12.85
N GLN A 244 11.10 2.17 14.17
CA GLN A 244 10.86 0.86 14.81
C GLN A 244 9.49 0.29 14.43
N THR A 245 8.47 1.15 14.34
CA THR A 245 7.10 0.73 13.97
C THR A 245 7.07 0.11 12.58
N PHE A 246 7.60 0.79 11.57
CA PHE A 246 7.59 0.31 10.19
C PHE A 246 8.46 -0.94 10.01
N SER A 247 9.59 -1.02 10.72
CA SER A 247 10.44 -2.23 10.74
C SER A 247 9.70 -3.44 11.30
N ARG A 248 9.00 -3.27 12.43
CA ARG A 248 8.15 -4.32 13.01
C ARG A 248 7.00 -4.70 12.09
N GLN A 249 6.36 -3.74 11.42
CA GLN A 249 5.29 -4.01 10.47
C GLN A 249 5.78 -4.86 9.28
N CYS A 250 6.97 -4.58 8.73
CA CYS A 250 7.54 -5.38 7.66
C CYS A 250 7.88 -6.81 8.13
N LEU A 251 8.48 -6.97 9.32
CA LEU A 251 8.79 -8.28 9.87
C LEU A 251 7.53 -9.09 10.21
N ASN A 252 6.51 -8.44 10.77
CA ASN A 252 5.20 -9.05 11.00
C ASN A 252 4.52 -9.44 9.69
N ALA A 253 4.66 -8.64 8.63
CA ALA A 253 4.13 -8.99 7.32
C ALA A 253 4.76 -10.28 6.77
N ARG A 254 6.08 -10.48 6.93
CA ARG A 254 6.72 -11.76 6.61
C ARG A 254 6.11 -12.91 7.43
N ARG A 255 5.97 -12.75 8.75
CA ARG A 255 5.35 -13.77 9.63
C ARG A 255 3.89 -14.05 9.27
N MET A 256 3.14 -13.05 8.82
CA MET A 256 1.76 -13.19 8.33
C MET A 256 1.70 -13.99 7.03
N VAL A 257 2.61 -13.73 6.09
CA VAL A 257 2.73 -14.49 4.84
C VAL A 257 3.03 -15.96 5.12
N GLU A 258 3.96 -16.26 6.05
CA GLU A 258 4.26 -17.63 6.48
C GLU A 258 3.05 -18.38 7.04
N ARG A 259 2.08 -17.64 7.62
CA ARG A 259 0.86 -18.18 8.22
C ARG A 259 -0.36 -18.12 7.30
N GLY A 260 -0.14 -17.83 6.01
CA GLY A 260 -1.19 -17.86 5.00
C GLY A 260 -2.14 -16.67 5.00
N VAL A 261 -1.76 -15.52 5.58
CA VAL A 261 -2.52 -14.27 5.39
C VAL A 261 -2.44 -13.88 3.91
N ARG A 262 -3.59 -13.71 3.25
CA ARG A 262 -3.69 -13.49 1.80
C ARG A 262 -3.28 -12.08 1.38
N PHE A 263 -3.59 -11.09 2.19
CA PHE A 263 -3.31 -9.69 1.88
C PHE A 263 -2.87 -8.94 3.13
N VAL A 264 -1.67 -8.38 3.09
CA VAL A 264 -1.12 -7.54 4.16
C VAL A 264 -0.91 -6.15 3.59
N ASN A 265 -1.58 -5.14 4.15
CA ASN A 265 -1.45 -3.75 3.73
C ASN A 265 -0.72 -2.93 4.80
N ILE A 266 0.48 -2.44 4.49
CA ILE A 266 1.23 -1.53 5.38
C ILE A 266 1.08 -0.11 4.85
N ILE A 267 0.62 0.80 5.70
CA ILE A 267 0.29 2.16 5.29
C ILE A 267 1.07 3.17 6.12
N HIS A 268 1.80 4.05 5.42
CA HIS A 268 2.53 5.17 6.02
C HIS A 268 2.11 6.50 5.38
N ALA A 269 1.37 7.32 6.12
CA ALA A 269 0.72 8.54 5.60
C ALA A 269 1.54 9.82 5.86
N SER A 270 2.71 9.94 5.23
CA SER A 270 3.61 11.08 5.44
C SER A 270 4.29 11.63 4.17
N TRP A 271 4.04 11.04 3.00
CA TRP A 271 4.72 11.40 1.72
C TRP A 271 4.18 12.68 1.07
N ASP A 272 3.28 13.40 1.75
CA ASP A 272 2.57 14.60 1.28
C ASP A 272 3.38 15.90 1.44
N HIS A 273 4.52 15.96 0.77
CA HIS A 273 5.51 17.02 0.95
C HIS A 273 5.23 18.28 0.10
N HIS A 274 4.23 19.04 0.52
CA HIS A 274 3.94 20.39 0.00
C HIS A 274 4.97 21.44 0.44
N SER A 275 5.76 21.17 1.48
CA SER A 275 6.90 21.99 1.92
C SER A 275 7.97 21.13 2.58
N SER A 276 9.16 21.67 2.79
CA SER A 276 10.31 20.97 3.40
C SER A 276 10.55 19.58 2.80
N LEU A 277 10.41 19.45 1.48
CA LEU A 277 10.50 18.21 0.73
C LEU A 277 11.81 17.48 1.02
N ASP A 278 12.94 18.17 0.96
CA ASP A 278 14.23 17.51 1.08
C ASP A 278 14.49 16.80 2.41
N PRO A 279 14.33 17.45 3.58
CA PRO A 279 14.50 16.77 4.86
C PRO A 279 13.43 15.71 5.10
N GLN A 280 12.18 15.93 4.69
CA GLN A 280 11.10 14.98 4.96
C GLN A 280 11.16 13.75 4.04
N LEU A 281 11.50 13.94 2.77
CA LEU A 281 11.71 12.83 1.83
C LEU A 281 12.88 11.96 2.27
N ALA A 282 14.00 12.57 2.68
CA ALA A 282 15.15 11.83 3.18
C ALA A 282 14.77 10.98 4.42
N HIS A 283 14.02 11.56 5.36
CA HIS A 283 13.54 10.85 6.55
C HIS A 283 12.64 9.66 6.23
N ASN A 284 11.67 9.85 5.34
CA ASN A 284 10.74 8.78 4.95
C ASN A 284 11.45 7.69 4.14
N CYS A 285 12.37 8.05 3.24
CA CYS A 285 13.16 7.07 2.50
C CYS A 285 14.03 6.23 3.45
N GLN A 286 14.77 6.86 4.36
CA GLN A 286 15.56 6.16 5.39
C GLN A 286 14.69 5.26 6.28
N MET A 287 13.46 5.68 6.57
CA MET A 287 12.49 4.85 7.29
C MET A 287 12.12 3.58 6.50
N VAL A 288 11.80 3.66 5.21
CA VAL A 288 11.30 2.49 4.48
C VAL A 288 12.41 1.60 3.90
N ASP A 289 13.56 2.17 3.58
CA ASP A 289 14.58 1.54 2.75
C ASP A 289 15.08 0.19 3.30
N GLN A 290 15.63 0.21 4.52
CA GLN A 290 16.15 -1.00 5.18
C GLN A 290 15.09 -2.10 5.37
N PRO A 291 13.94 -1.86 6.03
CA PRO A 291 12.98 -2.94 6.31
C PRO A 291 12.28 -3.49 5.06
N ILE A 292 12.07 -2.70 4.00
CA ILE A 292 11.53 -3.22 2.74
C ILE A 292 12.56 -4.10 2.04
N ALA A 293 13.82 -3.67 1.97
CA ALA A 293 14.89 -4.49 1.40
C ALA A 293 15.08 -5.80 2.18
N ALA A 294 14.99 -5.75 3.51
CA ALA A 294 15.03 -6.93 4.37
C ALA A 294 13.84 -7.86 4.09
N LEU A 295 12.62 -7.33 3.96
CA LEU A 295 11.43 -8.12 3.61
C LEU A 295 11.60 -8.89 2.29
N LEU A 296 12.07 -8.22 1.23
CA LEU A 296 12.31 -8.87 -0.06
C LEU A 296 13.34 -10.00 0.06
N LYS A 297 14.47 -9.73 0.72
CA LYS A 297 15.54 -10.72 0.90
C LYS A 297 15.12 -11.90 1.76
N ASP A 298 14.38 -11.63 2.84
CA ASP A 298 13.89 -12.65 3.78
C ASP A 298 12.83 -13.54 3.12
N LEU A 299 11.87 -12.96 2.38
CA LEU A 299 10.92 -13.73 1.57
C LEU A 299 11.65 -14.59 0.53
N LYS A 300 12.68 -14.05 -0.14
CA LYS A 300 13.47 -14.80 -1.13
C LYS A 300 14.26 -15.94 -0.50
N GLN A 301 14.94 -15.69 0.61
CA GLN A 301 15.70 -16.70 1.35
C GLN A 301 14.81 -17.86 1.83
N ARG A 302 13.55 -17.57 2.13
CA ARG A 302 12.54 -18.56 2.56
C ARG A 302 11.81 -19.24 1.41
N GLY A 303 12.10 -18.90 0.15
CA GLY A 303 11.38 -19.42 -1.01
C GLY A 303 9.93 -18.92 -1.12
N LEU A 304 9.59 -17.82 -0.42
CA LEU A 304 8.25 -17.25 -0.39
C LEU A 304 8.06 -16.12 -1.41
N LEU A 305 9.14 -15.51 -1.91
CA LEU A 305 9.03 -14.39 -2.87
C LEU A 305 8.36 -14.82 -4.18
N ASP A 306 8.58 -16.05 -4.65
CA ASP A 306 7.95 -16.55 -5.88
C ASP A 306 6.42 -16.70 -5.76
N THR A 307 5.91 -16.85 -4.53
CA THR A 307 4.48 -17.00 -4.23
C THR A 307 3.87 -15.76 -3.57
N THR A 308 4.65 -14.70 -3.37
CA THR A 308 4.23 -13.47 -2.70
C THR A 308 4.51 -12.27 -3.59
N LEU A 309 3.45 -11.57 -4.01
CA LEU A 309 3.58 -10.28 -4.69
C LEU A 309 3.80 -9.17 -3.66
N VAL A 310 4.95 -8.50 -3.72
CA VAL A 310 5.25 -7.30 -2.94
C VAL A 310 5.07 -6.08 -3.83
N VAL A 311 4.27 -5.11 -3.36
CA VAL A 311 3.97 -3.86 -4.07
C VAL A 311 4.35 -2.68 -3.19
N TRP A 312 5.07 -1.72 -3.75
CA TRP A 312 5.34 -0.42 -3.13
C TRP A 312 4.92 0.72 -4.05
N GLY A 313 4.06 1.61 -3.55
CA GLY A 313 3.54 2.72 -4.33
C GLY A 313 2.67 3.67 -3.52
N SER A 314 2.07 4.63 -4.22
CA SER A 314 1.17 5.66 -3.70
C SER A 314 0.11 5.98 -4.76
N GLU A 315 -0.90 6.77 -4.39
CA GLU A 315 -2.05 7.10 -5.22
C GLU A 315 -1.73 8.02 -6.41
N PHE A 316 -0.65 8.81 -6.32
CA PHE A 316 -0.16 9.71 -7.36
C PHE A 316 1.26 10.23 -7.02
N GLY A 317 1.86 10.98 -7.93
CA GLY A 317 3.19 11.58 -7.79
C GLY A 317 3.19 13.03 -7.31
N ARG A 318 4.33 13.70 -7.50
CA ARG A 318 4.55 15.12 -7.19
C ARG A 318 5.03 15.88 -8.41
N THR A 319 4.57 17.12 -8.57
CA THR A 319 4.81 17.91 -9.78
C THR A 319 6.29 18.15 -10.04
N ALA A 320 6.66 18.35 -11.31
CA ALA A 320 7.97 18.91 -11.69
C ALA A 320 8.16 20.35 -11.19
N LEU A 321 7.05 21.05 -10.92
CA LEU A 321 7.01 22.43 -10.45
C LEU A 321 7.08 22.52 -8.93
N GLY A 322 7.70 23.59 -8.45
CA GLY A 322 7.67 23.98 -7.05
C GLY A 322 6.33 24.59 -6.68
N GLU A 323 5.79 24.21 -5.53
CA GLU A 323 4.53 24.72 -5.04
C GLU A 323 4.66 26.13 -4.45
N ASN A 324 4.17 27.11 -5.20
CA ASN A 324 4.23 28.53 -4.90
C ASN A 324 2.94 29.08 -4.26
N ARG A 325 2.26 28.32 -3.38
CA ARG A 325 0.98 28.75 -2.81
C ARG A 325 1.12 30.06 -2.01
N LYS A 326 0.13 30.96 -2.10
CA LYS A 326 0.10 32.25 -1.39
C LYS A 326 0.28 32.04 0.13
N GLY A 327 1.09 32.90 0.76
CA GLY A 327 1.35 32.87 2.20
C GLY A 327 2.60 32.10 2.62
N PHE A 328 3.27 31.40 1.70
CA PHE A 328 4.53 30.71 1.98
C PHE A 328 5.72 31.55 1.51
N LYS A 329 6.69 31.75 2.41
CA LYS A 329 7.88 32.59 2.13
C LYS A 329 8.89 31.93 1.19
N LYS A 330 8.90 30.59 1.11
CA LYS A 330 9.85 29.81 0.30
C LYS A 330 9.14 28.61 -0.33
N VAL A 331 9.46 28.35 -1.59
CA VAL A 331 9.02 27.15 -2.32
C VAL A 331 9.97 26.01 -1.97
N THR A 332 9.50 25.08 -1.15
CA THR A 332 10.31 23.95 -0.64
C THR A 332 9.62 22.61 -0.82
N GLY A 333 8.53 22.56 -1.59
CA GLY A 333 7.80 21.33 -1.86
C GLY A 333 7.07 21.42 -3.19
N ARG A 334 6.26 20.39 -3.46
CA ARG A 334 5.64 20.14 -4.76
C ARG A 334 4.16 19.82 -4.58
N ASP A 335 3.35 20.16 -5.58
CA ASP A 335 1.92 19.88 -5.58
C ASP A 335 1.64 18.44 -6.07
N HIS A 336 0.39 18.00 -6.02
CA HIS A 336 -0.06 16.69 -6.48
C HIS A 336 0.12 16.51 -7.99
N HIS A 337 0.52 15.32 -8.41
CA HIS A 337 0.72 15.01 -9.82
C HIS A 337 0.16 13.66 -10.22
N PRO A 338 -1.08 13.62 -10.75
CA PRO A 338 -1.75 12.37 -11.11
C PRO A 338 -1.36 11.83 -12.50
N TYR A 339 -0.68 12.63 -13.32
CA TYR A 339 -0.51 12.37 -14.76
C TYR A 339 0.67 11.45 -15.09
N ALA A 340 1.66 11.37 -14.21
CA ALA A 340 2.77 10.45 -14.29
C ALA A 340 3.36 10.20 -12.90
N PHE A 341 3.48 8.94 -12.49
CA PHE A 341 4.16 8.56 -11.26
C PHE A 341 4.69 7.14 -11.33
N SER A 342 5.41 6.73 -10.28
CA SER A 342 6.03 5.41 -10.23
C SER A 342 5.53 4.58 -9.06
N LEU A 343 5.47 3.28 -9.29
CA LEU A 343 5.39 2.24 -8.27
C LEU A 343 6.32 1.10 -8.69
N TRP A 344 6.60 0.18 -7.78
CA TRP A 344 7.30 -1.03 -8.15
C TRP A 344 6.69 -2.29 -7.54
N MET A 345 6.92 -3.41 -8.21
CA MET A 345 6.47 -4.73 -7.80
C MET A 345 7.63 -5.72 -7.80
N ALA A 346 7.58 -6.74 -6.95
CA ALA A 346 8.55 -7.82 -6.89
C ALA A 346 7.88 -9.14 -6.48
N GLY A 347 8.39 -10.27 -6.99
CA GLY A 347 7.87 -11.60 -6.67
C GLY A 347 6.50 -11.91 -7.28
N GLY A 348 5.92 -13.04 -6.87
CA GLY A 348 4.54 -13.43 -7.21
C GLY A 348 4.24 -13.54 -8.70
N GLY A 349 5.21 -13.90 -9.54
CA GLY A 349 5.07 -14.03 -11.00
C GLY A 349 5.35 -12.76 -11.81
N ILE A 350 5.82 -11.68 -11.16
CA ILE A 350 6.34 -10.50 -11.85
C ILE A 350 7.74 -10.79 -12.42
N LYS A 351 7.99 -10.33 -13.64
CA LYS A 351 9.32 -10.29 -14.22
C LYS A 351 10.14 -9.17 -13.58
N GLY A 352 11.05 -9.51 -12.66
CA GLY A 352 11.98 -8.57 -12.04
C GLY A 352 13.04 -8.03 -13.01
N GLY A 353 13.86 -7.09 -12.54
CA GLY A 353 15.01 -6.55 -13.28
C GLY A 353 14.59 -5.75 -14.52
N GLN A 354 13.46 -5.05 -14.45
CA GLN A 354 12.95 -4.27 -15.57
C GLN A 354 12.41 -2.91 -15.15
N VAL A 355 12.44 -1.97 -16.10
CA VAL A 355 11.75 -0.69 -16.02
C VAL A 355 10.69 -0.68 -17.11
N TYR A 356 9.43 -0.51 -16.73
CA TYR A 356 8.29 -0.49 -17.64
C TYR A 356 7.75 0.93 -17.82
N GLY A 357 7.54 1.30 -19.08
CA GLY A 357 7.04 2.60 -19.50
C GLY A 357 8.01 3.76 -19.31
N GLU A 358 7.62 4.90 -19.84
CA GLU A 358 8.46 6.08 -19.94
C GLU A 358 7.62 7.35 -19.75
N THR A 359 8.17 8.34 -19.05
CA THR A 359 7.59 9.68 -18.93
C THR A 359 8.36 10.68 -19.78
N ASP A 360 7.77 11.81 -20.11
CA ASP A 360 8.44 12.88 -20.86
C ASP A 360 9.65 13.47 -20.12
N ASP A 361 10.34 14.42 -20.74
CA ASP A 361 11.58 15.02 -20.22
C ASP A 361 11.46 15.70 -18.85
N PHE A 362 10.23 16.04 -18.42
CA PHE A 362 9.95 16.65 -17.12
C PHE A 362 9.20 15.70 -16.17
N ALA A 363 8.97 14.46 -16.58
CA ALA A 363 8.07 13.51 -15.92
C ALA A 363 6.66 14.09 -15.70
N TRP A 364 6.17 14.88 -16.66
CA TRP A 364 4.89 15.57 -16.58
C TRP A 364 3.73 14.73 -17.15
N HIS A 365 3.98 14.02 -18.24
CA HIS A 365 3.07 13.04 -18.82
C HIS A 365 3.78 11.70 -19.07
N VAL A 366 2.97 10.65 -19.17
CA VAL A 366 3.43 9.38 -19.73
C VAL A 366 3.72 9.55 -21.22
N ALA A 367 4.94 9.24 -21.63
CA ALA A 367 5.39 9.25 -23.02
C ALA A 367 5.20 7.89 -23.71
N ARG A 368 5.38 6.78 -22.97
CA ARG A 368 5.23 5.42 -23.51
C ARG A 368 4.65 4.45 -22.49
N ASP A 369 3.83 3.53 -22.99
CA ASP A 369 3.26 2.39 -22.28
C ASP A 369 2.49 2.78 -21.00
N PRO A 370 1.40 3.58 -21.10
CA PRO A 370 0.63 4.01 -19.94
C PRO A 370 0.01 2.84 -19.18
N VAL A 371 0.04 2.96 -17.85
CA VAL A 371 -0.62 2.04 -16.93
C VAL A 371 -1.58 2.84 -16.07
N SER A 372 -2.88 2.64 -16.31
CA SER A 372 -3.90 3.18 -15.43
C SER A 372 -3.97 2.37 -14.13
N ILE A 373 -4.60 2.92 -13.10
CA ILE A 373 -4.92 2.16 -11.87
C ILE A 373 -5.76 0.91 -12.19
N HIS A 374 -6.64 0.97 -13.19
CA HIS A 374 -7.47 -0.17 -13.59
C HIS A 374 -6.64 -1.27 -14.29
N ASP A 375 -5.67 -0.90 -15.12
CA ASP A 375 -4.73 -1.87 -15.73
C ASP A 375 -3.85 -2.53 -14.67
N PHE A 376 -3.43 -1.74 -13.67
CA PHE A 376 -2.70 -2.25 -12.52
C PHE A 376 -3.51 -3.26 -11.71
N HIS A 377 -4.79 -2.98 -11.41
CA HIS A 377 -5.68 -3.94 -10.75
C HIS A 377 -5.94 -5.19 -11.59
N ALA A 378 -6.16 -5.04 -12.90
CA ALA A 378 -6.32 -6.17 -13.80
C ALA A 378 -5.08 -7.08 -13.79
N THR A 379 -3.89 -6.48 -13.76
CA THR A 379 -2.60 -7.18 -13.70
C THR A 379 -2.43 -7.91 -12.36
N ILE A 380 -2.76 -7.27 -11.23
CA ILE A 380 -2.75 -7.93 -9.91
C ILE A 380 -3.69 -9.13 -9.91
N LEU A 381 -4.96 -8.97 -10.30
CA LEU A 381 -5.92 -10.06 -10.31
C LEU A 381 -5.44 -11.24 -11.17
N ASN A 382 -4.85 -10.95 -12.33
CA ASN A 382 -4.26 -11.97 -13.21
C ASN A 382 -3.13 -12.76 -12.53
N LEU A 383 -2.23 -12.10 -11.79
CA LEU A 383 -1.14 -12.76 -11.06
C LEU A 383 -1.67 -13.74 -10.00
N PHE A 384 -2.85 -13.47 -9.44
CA PHE A 384 -3.55 -14.35 -8.52
C PHE A 384 -4.47 -15.37 -9.21
N GLY A 385 -4.40 -15.50 -10.53
CA GLY A 385 -5.22 -16.45 -11.31
C GLY A 385 -6.69 -16.05 -11.44
N LEU A 386 -7.03 -14.79 -11.17
CA LEU A 386 -8.39 -14.26 -11.24
C LEU A 386 -8.59 -13.45 -12.53
N ASP A 387 -9.61 -13.81 -13.30
CA ASP A 387 -10.03 -13.03 -14.47
C ASP A 387 -10.80 -11.79 -14.01
N HIS A 388 -10.22 -10.61 -14.20
CA HIS A 388 -10.81 -9.34 -13.78
C HIS A 388 -12.17 -9.02 -14.44
N ASN A 389 -12.51 -9.67 -15.56
CA ASN A 389 -13.80 -9.50 -16.21
C ASN A 389 -14.88 -10.42 -15.63
N LYS A 390 -14.49 -11.53 -14.99
CA LYS A 390 -15.40 -12.54 -14.43
C LYS A 390 -15.56 -12.42 -12.91
N LEU A 391 -14.55 -11.93 -12.19
CA LEU A 391 -14.66 -11.69 -10.76
C LEU A 391 -15.58 -10.50 -10.50
N SER A 392 -16.87 -10.79 -10.29
CA SER A 392 -17.90 -9.79 -10.04
C SER A 392 -18.78 -10.15 -8.85
N TYR A 393 -19.45 -9.15 -8.30
CA TYR A 393 -20.45 -9.32 -7.25
C TYR A 393 -21.73 -8.56 -7.60
N ARG A 394 -22.87 -9.26 -7.50
CA ARG A 394 -24.19 -8.69 -7.78
C ARG A 394 -24.67 -7.87 -6.60
N PHE A 395 -24.83 -6.57 -6.79
CA PHE A 395 -25.33 -5.65 -5.77
C PHE A 395 -26.30 -4.65 -6.40
N GLN A 396 -27.46 -4.44 -5.78
CA GLN A 396 -28.51 -3.51 -6.26
C GLN A 396 -28.84 -3.67 -7.77
N GLY A 397 -28.84 -4.90 -8.27
CA GLY A 397 -29.19 -5.19 -9.67
C GLY A 397 -28.07 -4.97 -10.70
N LEU A 398 -26.83 -4.70 -10.27
CA LEU A 398 -25.67 -4.56 -11.14
C LEU A 398 -24.54 -5.51 -10.73
N ASP A 399 -23.77 -5.98 -11.70
CA ASP A 399 -22.55 -6.75 -11.46
C ASP A 399 -21.36 -5.79 -11.35
N PHE A 400 -20.82 -5.67 -10.15
CA PHE A 400 -19.69 -4.81 -9.86
C PHE A 400 -18.37 -5.58 -9.96
N ARG A 401 -17.33 -4.90 -10.43
CA ARG A 401 -15.95 -5.41 -10.55
C ARG A 401 -14.97 -4.37 -10.01
N LEU A 402 -13.80 -4.81 -9.53
CA LEU A 402 -12.71 -3.91 -9.09
C LEU A 402 -12.26 -2.97 -10.20
N THR A 403 -12.10 -3.50 -11.41
CA THR A 403 -11.70 -2.72 -12.60
C THR A 403 -12.83 -1.86 -13.18
N GLY A 404 -14.00 -1.89 -12.56
CA GLY A 404 -15.14 -1.06 -12.95
C GLY A 404 -15.74 -1.43 -14.31
N VAL A 405 -16.22 -0.41 -15.01
CA VAL A 405 -16.79 -0.51 -16.37
C VAL A 405 -15.84 -0.03 -17.45
N ASN A 406 -14.80 0.70 -17.07
CA ASN A 406 -13.81 1.20 -18.01
C ASN A 406 -12.99 0.03 -18.56
N PRO A 407 -12.59 0.08 -19.85
CA PRO A 407 -11.64 -0.89 -20.39
C PRO A 407 -10.37 -0.91 -19.55
N ALA A 408 -10.01 -2.09 -19.07
CA ALA A 408 -8.76 -2.36 -18.37
C ALA A 408 -8.10 -3.56 -19.05
N LYS A 409 -6.76 -3.56 -19.11
CA LYS A 409 -5.99 -4.65 -19.69
C LYS A 409 -4.91 -5.13 -18.73
N VAL A 410 -4.63 -6.42 -18.78
CA VAL A 410 -3.46 -7.00 -18.12
C VAL A 410 -2.19 -6.49 -18.83
N VAL A 411 -1.27 -5.92 -18.06
CA VAL A 411 0.03 -5.46 -18.56
C VAL A 411 0.97 -6.65 -18.70
N LYS A 412 0.82 -7.40 -19.79
CA LYS A 412 1.50 -8.68 -20.00
C LYS A 412 3.03 -8.59 -19.91
N SER A 413 3.62 -7.46 -20.30
CA SER A 413 5.07 -7.25 -20.25
C SER A 413 5.65 -7.26 -18.83
N LEU A 414 4.81 -7.05 -17.81
CA LEU A 414 5.23 -7.12 -16.40
C LEU A 414 5.30 -8.56 -15.86
N LEU A 415 4.76 -9.53 -16.59
CA LEU A 415 4.68 -10.94 -16.17
C LEU A 415 5.95 -11.72 -16.56
N ALA A 416 6.32 -12.72 -15.76
CA ALA A 416 7.47 -13.62 -15.95
C ALA A 416 7.28 -14.67 -17.05
#